data_AF-D2DSR5-F1
#
_entry.id   AF-D2DSR5-F1
#
_cell.length_a   1.000
_cell.length_b   1.000
_cell.length_c   1.000
_cell.angle_alpha   90.00
_cell.angle_beta   90.00
_cell.angle_gamma   90.00
#
_symmetry.space_group_name_H-M   'P 1'
#
loop_
_entity.id
_entity.type
_entity.pdbx_description
1 polymer ?
#
loop_
_entity_poly.entity_id
_entity_poly.type
_entity_poly.pdbx_seq_one_letter_code
_entity_poly.pdbx_strand_id
1 'polypeptide(L)'
;MVMAVVAAAALRSSSTRLSRLLPGVCGEAWGHQARRGAVLRVLPFIPTQDPDVIKKMPEDFRAVYPEFLPGPKPEYRNRLREKLERQDMLARRSVIPIPEFYVGSIMAVTVADPNASGKNNRFVGICIQRGDAGLRAWFILRNVVDHQGVEIKY
;
A
#
# COMPACT_ATOMS: atom_id res chain seq x y z
N MET A 1 -11.17 -42.79 -31.24
CA MET A 1 -10.78 -42.96 -29.83
C MET A 1 -11.46 -41.86 -29.03
N VAL A 2 -12.74 -42.11 -28.76
CA VAL A 2 -13.69 -41.18 -28.13
C VAL A 2 -14.03 -41.83 -26.79
N MET A 3 -13.92 -41.08 -25.69
CA MET A 3 -14.44 -41.53 -24.40
C MET A 3 -15.51 -40.56 -23.95
N ALA A 4 -16.75 -40.95 -24.25
CA ALA A 4 -17.96 -40.50 -23.58
C ALA A 4 -18.44 -41.66 -22.71
N VAL A 5 -18.67 -41.43 -21.41
CA VAL A 5 -19.67 -42.21 -20.65
C VAL A 5 -20.38 -41.26 -19.68
N VAL A 6 -21.69 -41.25 -19.87
CA VAL A 6 -22.76 -40.65 -19.06
C VAL A 6 -23.09 -41.60 -17.89
N ALA A 7 -23.43 -41.07 -16.72
CA ALA A 7 -24.30 -41.77 -15.76
C ALA A 7 -25.17 -40.76 -14.99
N ALA A 8 -26.46 -41.07 -14.95
CA ALA A 8 -27.55 -40.23 -14.48
C ALA A 8 -28.20 -40.77 -13.20
N ALA A 9 -28.90 -39.85 -12.52
CA ALA A 9 -30.12 -40.02 -11.72
C ALA A 9 -30.07 -40.69 -10.33
N ALA A 10 -30.54 -39.95 -9.31
CA ALA A 10 -31.69 -40.35 -8.49
C ALA A 10 -32.25 -39.19 -7.65
N LEU A 11 -33.57 -39.02 -7.70
CA LEU A 11 -34.41 -38.08 -6.94
C LEU A 11 -34.70 -38.56 -5.50
N ARG A 12 -35.05 -37.61 -4.61
CA ARG A 12 -36.18 -37.57 -3.63
C ARG A 12 -35.85 -36.48 -2.58
N SER A 13 -36.50 -35.31 -2.49
CA SER A 13 -37.87 -34.97 -2.04
C SER A 13 -38.22 -35.37 -0.59
N SER A 14 -38.28 -34.39 0.33
CA SER A 14 -39.29 -34.20 1.41
C SER A 14 -38.72 -33.30 2.53
N SER A 15 -39.19 -32.05 2.73
CA SER A 15 -40.36 -31.65 3.56
C SER A 15 -40.05 -31.78 5.07
N THR A 16 -39.88 -30.74 5.89
CA THR A 16 -40.90 -29.85 6.50
C THR A 16 -40.13 -28.93 7.50
N ARG A 17 -40.26 -27.60 7.48
CA ARG A 17 -41.25 -26.74 8.17
C ARG A 17 -41.35 -26.97 9.69
N LEU A 18 -40.80 -26.05 10.50
CA LEU A 18 -41.46 -25.61 11.75
C LEU A 18 -40.91 -24.26 12.25
N SER A 19 -41.75 -23.26 12.12
CA SER A 19 -41.76 -21.96 12.79
C SER A 19 -41.96 -22.11 14.31
N ARG A 20 -41.40 -21.19 15.12
CA ARG A 20 -42.03 -20.67 16.35
C ARG A 20 -41.33 -19.41 16.88
N LEU A 21 -42.05 -18.31 16.69
CA LEU A 21 -42.24 -17.09 17.50
C LEU A 21 -41.45 -16.90 18.83
N LEU A 22 -40.97 -15.65 18.96
CA LEU A 22 -40.52 -14.82 20.12
C LEU A 22 -41.47 -14.86 21.36
N PRO A 23 -41.20 -14.25 22.55
CA PRO A 23 -40.37 -13.05 22.83
C PRO A 23 -39.65 -12.89 24.21
N GLY A 24 -38.76 -11.90 24.29
CA GLY A 24 -38.66 -10.91 25.38
C GLY A 24 -37.98 -11.27 26.71
N VAL A 25 -36.85 -10.61 27.01
CA VAL A 25 -36.60 -10.09 28.36
C VAL A 25 -35.95 -8.70 28.26
N CYS A 26 -36.64 -7.77 28.91
CA CYS A 26 -36.24 -6.40 29.22
C CYS A 26 -35.11 -6.43 30.26
N GLY A 27 -34.09 -5.59 30.11
CA GLY A 27 -32.94 -5.55 31.01
C GLY A 27 -32.10 -4.28 30.84
N GLU A 28 -32.57 -3.21 31.49
CA GLU A 28 -31.78 -2.24 32.26
C GLU A 28 -30.73 -1.36 31.55
N ALA A 29 -30.99 -0.04 31.64
CA ALA A 29 -29.99 1.01 31.75
C ALA A 29 -28.90 0.60 32.78
N TRP A 30 -27.65 1.03 32.72
CA TRP A 30 -27.14 2.31 33.18
C TRP A 30 -25.75 2.52 32.56
N GLY A 31 -25.47 3.76 32.17
CA GLY A 31 -24.26 4.14 31.46
C GLY A 31 -23.01 4.09 32.33
N HIS A 32 -21.87 3.81 31.68
CA HIS A 32 -20.56 4.29 32.10
C HIS A 32 -19.72 4.70 30.88
N GLN A 33 -19.56 6.01 30.75
CA GLN A 33 -18.35 6.68 30.28
C GLN A 33 -17.69 6.10 29.02
N ALA A 34 -18.27 6.35 27.84
CA ALA A 34 -17.52 6.24 26.60
C ALA A 34 -16.37 7.25 26.61
N ARG A 35 -15.17 6.79 27.01
CA ARG A 35 -13.92 7.49 26.73
C ARG A 35 -13.83 7.62 25.21
N ARG A 36 -14.18 8.80 24.69
CA ARG A 36 -13.85 9.24 23.33
C ARG A 36 -12.34 9.45 23.26
N GLY A 37 -11.57 8.37 23.36
CA GLY A 37 -10.27 8.32 22.71
C GLY A 37 -10.56 8.36 21.23
N ALA A 38 -10.15 9.44 20.56
CA ALA A 38 -10.18 9.52 19.12
C ALA A 38 -9.38 8.32 18.58
N VAL A 39 -10.08 7.24 18.27
CA VAL A 39 -9.58 6.24 17.32
C VAL A 39 -9.45 7.06 16.06
N LEU A 40 -8.23 7.54 15.79
CA LEU A 40 -7.84 8.00 14.48
C LEU A 40 -8.17 6.81 13.61
N ARG A 41 -9.36 6.82 12.98
CA ARG A 41 -9.63 5.94 11.85
C ARG A 41 -8.56 6.36 10.87
N VAL A 42 -7.46 5.61 10.85
CA VAL A 42 -6.53 5.64 9.73
C VAL A 42 -7.46 5.30 8.59
N LEU A 43 -7.88 6.34 7.86
CA LEU A 43 -8.71 6.15 6.68
C LEU A 43 -7.98 5.10 5.86
N PRO A 44 -8.68 4.05 5.38
CA PRO A 44 -8.03 3.05 4.55
C PRO A 44 -7.29 3.82 3.46
N PHE A 45 -5.99 3.53 3.33
CA PHE A 45 -5.19 4.02 2.22
C PHE A 45 -5.97 3.68 0.96
N ILE A 46 -6.60 4.68 0.34
CA ILE A 46 -7.21 4.54 -0.97
C ILE A 46 -6.00 4.57 -1.90
N PRO A 47 -5.58 3.44 -2.51
CA PRO A 47 -4.68 3.56 -3.63
C PRO A 47 -5.47 4.34 -4.69
N THR A 48 -5.16 5.62 -4.91
CA THR A 48 -5.82 6.44 -5.93
C THR A 48 -5.41 6.05 -7.36
N GLN A 49 -5.05 4.79 -7.59
CA GLN A 49 -4.68 4.31 -8.91
C GLN A 49 -5.34 2.96 -9.15
N ASP A 50 -6.48 3.01 -9.86
CA ASP A 50 -6.99 1.85 -10.58
C ASP A 50 -5.88 1.31 -11.51
N PRO A 51 -5.67 -0.01 -11.57
CA PRO A 51 -4.49 -0.62 -12.23
C PRO A 51 -4.41 -0.33 -13.73
N ASP A 52 -5.47 0.18 -14.34
CA ASP A 52 -5.57 0.50 -15.77
C ASP A 52 -4.98 1.88 -16.14
N VAL A 53 -4.79 2.78 -15.16
CA VAL A 53 -4.19 4.12 -15.35
C VAL A 53 -2.67 4.05 -15.51
N ILE A 54 -2.05 2.93 -15.13
CA ILE A 54 -0.59 2.71 -15.10
C ILE A 54 0.03 2.65 -16.52
N LYS A 55 -0.77 2.54 -17.58
CA LYS A 55 -0.28 2.36 -18.97
C LYS A 55 -0.06 3.64 -19.78
N LYS A 56 -0.59 4.79 -19.36
CA LYS A 56 -0.31 6.05 -20.05
C LYS A 56 0.63 6.84 -19.17
N MET A 57 1.67 7.39 -19.78
CA MET A 57 2.59 8.25 -19.04
C MET A 57 1.82 9.58 -18.77
N PRO A 58 1.17 9.93 -17.62
CA PRO A 58 0.53 11.24 -17.48
C PRO A 58 1.40 12.38 -17.99
N GLU A 59 0.85 13.24 -18.85
CA GLU A 59 1.53 14.41 -19.42
C GLU A 59 2.30 15.26 -18.37
N ASP A 60 1.90 15.20 -17.10
CA ASP A 60 2.46 15.93 -15.96
C ASP A 60 3.40 15.12 -15.04
N PHE A 61 4.03 14.04 -15.51
CA PHE A 61 4.94 13.19 -14.72
C PHE A 61 6.04 13.93 -13.94
N ARG A 62 6.48 15.10 -14.44
CA ARG A 62 7.52 15.92 -13.82
C ARG A 62 7.06 16.59 -12.52
N ALA A 63 5.77 16.92 -12.39
CA ALA A 63 5.22 17.52 -11.19
C ALA A 63 4.88 16.47 -10.13
N VAL A 64 4.44 15.28 -10.58
CA VAL A 64 4.06 14.17 -9.69
C VAL A 64 5.27 13.58 -8.95
N TYR A 65 6.43 13.54 -9.61
CA TYR A 65 7.60 12.86 -9.10
C TYR A 65 8.83 13.80 -9.04
N PRO A 66 9.16 14.34 -7.86
CA PRO A 66 10.25 15.30 -7.70
C PRO A 66 11.62 14.69 -8.06
N GLU A 67 11.79 13.38 -7.98
CA GLU A 67 13.04 12.69 -8.33
C GLU A 67 13.42 12.76 -9.82
N PHE A 68 12.50 13.07 -10.74
CA PHE A 68 12.84 13.26 -12.15
C PHE A 68 13.38 14.66 -12.47
N LEU A 69 13.22 15.60 -11.55
CA LEU A 69 13.74 16.95 -11.72
C LEU A 69 15.26 16.91 -11.71
N PRO A 70 15.91 17.67 -12.61
CA PRO A 70 17.36 17.80 -12.60
C PRO A 70 17.82 18.48 -11.31
N GLY A 71 19.05 18.17 -10.90
CA GLY A 71 19.66 18.80 -9.75
C GLY A 71 19.74 20.34 -9.88
N PRO A 72 19.78 21.07 -8.76
CA PRO A 72 19.69 22.53 -8.76
C PRO A 72 20.92 23.23 -9.35
N LYS A 73 22.08 22.56 -9.41
CA LYS A 73 23.32 23.11 -9.96
C LYS A 73 23.46 22.76 -11.44
N PRO A 74 23.32 23.71 -12.38
CA PRO A 74 23.38 23.43 -13.82
C PRO A 74 24.79 23.08 -14.32
N GLU A 75 25.84 23.46 -13.59
CA GLU A 75 27.25 23.25 -13.97
C GLU A 75 27.63 21.76 -14.11
N TYR A 76 27.07 20.90 -13.26
CA TYR A 76 27.37 19.47 -13.24
C TYR A 76 26.39 18.66 -14.10
N ARG A 77 25.65 19.33 -14.99
CA ARG A 77 24.54 18.73 -15.71
C ARG A 77 25.00 18.02 -16.97
N ASN A 78 24.88 16.70 -17.00
CA ASN A 78 25.20 15.89 -18.18
C ASN A 78 23.92 15.27 -18.78
N ARG A 79 23.59 15.68 -20.00
CA ARG A 79 22.38 15.23 -20.73
C ARG A 79 22.35 13.72 -20.97
N LEU A 80 23.50 13.12 -21.29
CA LEU A 80 23.60 11.68 -21.55
C LEU A 80 23.35 10.87 -20.27
N ARG A 81 23.99 11.29 -19.18
CA ARG A 81 23.82 10.66 -17.87
C ARG A 81 22.37 10.70 -17.41
N GLU A 82 21.72 11.86 -17.42
CA GLU A 82 20.33 11.98 -17.00
C GLU A 82 19.38 11.15 -17.88
N LYS A 83 19.67 11.03 -19.19
CA LYS A 83 18.85 10.22 -20.09
C LYS A 83 18.94 8.74 -19.72
N LEU A 84 20.14 8.22 -19.45
CA LEU A 84 20.34 6.84 -19.01
C LEU A 84 19.71 6.59 -17.64
N GLU A 85 19.88 7.50 -16.67
CA GLU A 85 19.26 7.40 -15.35
C GLU A 85 17.73 7.35 -15.43
N ARG A 86 17.11 8.16 -16.30
CA ARG A 86 15.64 8.13 -16.51
C ARG A 86 15.18 6.83 -17.14
N GLN A 87 15.93 6.28 -18.08
CA GLN A 87 15.61 4.98 -18.69
C GLN A 87 15.63 3.87 -17.63
N ASP A 88 16.64 3.85 -16.75
CA ASP A 88 16.73 2.86 -15.67
C ASP A 88 15.60 3.04 -14.63
N MET A 89 15.27 4.28 -14.24
CA MET A 89 14.14 4.53 -13.34
C MET A 89 12.81 3.96 -13.88
N LEU A 90 12.53 4.14 -15.17
CA LEU A 90 11.32 3.60 -15.79
C LEU A 90 11.35 2.07 -15.86
N ALA A 91 12.50 1.48 -16.17
CA ALA A 91 12.68 0.03 -16.18
C ALA A 91 12.48 -0.61 -14.80
N ARG A 92 12.84 0.09 -13.72
CA ARG A 92 12.60 -0.40 -12.35
C ARG A 92 11.14 -0.26 -11.92
N ARG A 93 10.46 0.83 -12.33
CA ARG A 93 9.04 1.08 -12.04
C ARG A 93 8.10 0.10 -12.72
N SER A 94 8.50 -0.50 -13.85
CA SER A 94 7.71 -1.55 -14.48
C SER A 94 7.67 -2.84 -13.66
N VAL A 95 8.68 -3.08 -12.80
CA VAL A 95 8.75 -4.23 -11.90
C VAL A 95 8.13 -3.91 -10.55
N ILE A 96 8.48 -2.75 -9.97
CA ILE A 96 8.00 -2.31 -8.66
C ILE A 96 7.13 -1.05 -8.84
N PRO A 97 5.80 -1.16 -8.67
CA PRO A 97 4.92 0.00 -8.75
C PRO A 97 5.10 0.87 -7.50
N ILE A 98 5.60 2.09 -7.68
CA ILE A 98 5.76 3.07 -6.61
C ILE A 98 4.52 3.98 -6.62
N PRO A 99 3.71 4.00 -5.55
CA PRO A 99 2.54 4.87 -5.45
C PRO A 99 2.95 6.33 -5.31
N GLU A 100 2.00 7.24 -5.47
CA GLU A 100 2.19 8.66 -5.16
C GLU A 100 2.18 8.88 -3.65
N PHE A 101 3.16 9.63 -3.13
CA PHE A 101 3.25 9.95 -1.71
C PHE A 101 3.94 11.29 -1.47
N TYR A 102 3.63 11.93 -0.35
CA TYR A 102 4.20 13.22 0.03
C TYR A 102 4.79 13.15 1.45
N VAL A 103 5.48 14.21 1.85
CA VAL A 103 5.89 14.37 3.25
C VAL A 103 4.64 14.46 4.13
N GLY A 104 4.60 13.68 5.20
CA GLY A 104 3.44 13.52 6.08
C GLY A 104 2.55 12.31 5.75
N SER A 105 2.76 11.63 4.61
CA SER A 105 2.04 10.39 4.29
C SER A 105 2.49 9.23 5.17
N ILE A 106 1.55 8.38 5.59
CA ILE A 106 1.84 7.12 6.30
C ILE A 106 2.07 6.02 5.25
N MET A 107 3.21 5.37 5.32
CA MET A 107 3.60 4.34 4.37
C MET A 107 4.12 3.08 5.07
N ALA A 108 4.04 1.96 4.36
CA ALA A 108 4.64 0.70 4.76
C ALA A 108 5.63 0.25 3.68
N VAL A 109 6.90 0.09 4.04
CA VAL A 109 7.96 -0.36 3.13
C VAL A 109 8.39 -1.76 3.54
N THR A 110 8.45 -2.66 2.57
CA THR A 110 8.94 -4.03 2.76
C THR A 110 10.28 -4.17 2.06
N VAL A 111 11.32 -4.54 2.81
CA VAL A 111 12.69 -4.75 2.31
C VAL A 111 13.08 -6.20 2.52
N ALA A 112 13.80 -6.78 1.57
CA ALA A 112 14.44 -8.07 1.75
C ALA A 112 15.73 -7.89 2.57
N ASP A 113 15.79 -8.50 3.75
CA ASP A 113 16.94 -8.47 4.65
C ASP A 113 17.39 -9.92 4.93
N PRO A 114 18.60 -10.34 4.51
CA PRO A 114 19.06 -11.72 4.68
C PRO A 114 19.22 -12.13 6.14
N ASN A 115 19.38 -11.16 7.06
CA ASN A 115 19.64 -11.44 8.47
C ASN A 115 18.37 -11.46 9.32
N ALA A 116 17.22 -11.05 8.76
CA ALA A 116 15.94 -11.11 9.44
C ALA A 116 15.39 -12.54 9.47
N SER A 117 14.72 -12.93 10.56
CA SER A 117 14.13 -14.27 10.75
C SER A 117 13.15 -14.67 9.64
N GLY A 118 12.50 -13.70 9.00
CA GLY A 118 11.59 -13.90 7.86
C GLY A 118 12.17 -13.56 6.50
N LYS A 119 13.47 -13.26 6.39
CA LYS A 119 14.19 -12.72 5.20
C LYS A 119 13.65 -11.40 4.64
N ASN A 120 12.55 -10.91 5.20
CA ASN A 120 11.85 -9.70 4.81
C ASN A 120 11.55 -8.90 6.09
N ASN A 121 11.78 -7.60 6.03
CA ASN A 121 11.45 -6.65 7.09
C ASN A 121 10.41 -5.65 6.57
N ARG A 122 9.35 -5.43 7.34
CA ARG A 122 8.30 -4.45 7.02
C ARG A 122 8.27 -3.36 8.08
N PHE A 123 8.53 -2.13 7.66
CA PHE A 123 8.48 -0.96 8.53
C PHE A 123 7.30 -0.06 8.12
N VAL A 124 6.55 0.41 9.12
CA VAL A 124 5.44 1.33 8.94
C VAL A 124 5.78 2.63 9.65
N GLY A 125 5.62 3.76 8.98
CA GLY A 125 5.94 5.07 9.55
C GLY A 125 5.44 6.24 8.73
N ILE A 126 5.64 7.44 9.27
CA ILE A 126 5.35 8.70 8.59
C ILE A 126 6.59 9.13 7.80
N CYS A 127 6.38 9.56 6.55
CA CYS A 127 7.41 10.17 5.72
C CYS A 127 7.76 11.59 6.24
N ILE A 128 8.97 11.80 6.77
CA ILE A 128 9.41 13.12 7.23
C ILE A 128 10.09 13.91 6.11
N GLN A 129 10.91 13.23 5.32
CA GLN A 129 11.75 13.89 4.34
C GLN A 129 11.86 13.04 3.08
N ARG A 130 11.89 13.71 1.94
CA ARG A 130 12.26 13.17 0.63
C ARG A 130 13.41 14.00 0.10
N GLY A 131 14.41 13.36 -0.50
CA GLY A 131 15.60 14.06 -0.96
C GLY A 131 16.30 13.36 -2.11
N ASP A 132 17.30 14.05 -2.65
CA ASP A 132 18.04 13.69 -3.86
C ASP A 132 17.16 13.51 -5.12
N ALA A 133 17.80 13.22 -6.25
CA ALA A 133 17.15 13.05 -7.55
C ALA A 133 17.70 11.81 -8.27
N GLY A 134 16.92 11.33 -9.25
CA GLY A 134 17.26 10.18 -10.07
C GLY A 134 17.26 8.87 -9.28
N LEU A 135 18.23 8.01 -9.57
CA LEU A 135 18.43 6.71 -8.90
C LEU A 135 18.91 6.83 -7.44
N ARG A 136 19.30 8.03 -7.01
CA ARG A 136 19.81 8.31 -5.66
C ARG A 136 18.73 8.85 -4.73
N ALA A 137 17.49 8.94 -5.19
CA ALA A 137 16.38 9.42 -4.38
C ALA A 137 16.21 8.56 -3.12
N TRP A 138 15.97 9.21 -1.98
CA TRP A 138 15.80 8.55 -0.69
C TRP A 138 14.69 9.21 0.13
N PHE A 139 14.20 8.50 1.14
CA PHE A 139 13.23 9.04 2.07
C PHE A 139 13.33 8.53 3.51
N ILE A 140 12.88 9.42 4.37
CA ILE A 140 12.71 9.44 5.83
C ILE A 140 11.49 8.72 6.40
N LEU A 141 11.50 7.45 6.85
CA LEU A 141 10.37 6.94 7.65
C LEU A 141 10.66 7.01 9.14
N ARG A 142 9.76 7.63 9.92
CA ARG A 142 9.79 7.63 11.39
C ARG A 142 8.59 6.91 11.98
N ASN A 143 8.86 6.12 13.00
CA ASN A 143 7.83 5.53 13.86
C ASN A 143 8.32 5.48 15.32
N VAL A 144 7.39 5.39 16.26
CA VAL A 144 7.69 5.13 17.66
C VAL A 144 7.31 3.68 17.95
N VAL A 145 8.30 2.82 18.18
CA VAL A 145 8.13 1.41 18.52
C VAL A 145 8.60 1.23 19.95
N ASP A 146 7.76 0.64 20.82
CA ASP A 146 8.07 0.41 22.24
C ASP A 146 8.57 1.67 22.98
N HIS A 147 7.94 2.81 22.71
CA HIS A 147 8.31 4.14 23.23
C HIS A 147 9.70 4.64 22.80
N GLN A 148 10.35 3.97 21.85
CA GLN A 148 11.59 4.41 21.23
C GLN A 148 11.32 4.97 19.84
N GLY A 149 11.86 6.17 19.57
CA GLY A 149 11.82 6.75 18.23
C GLY A 149 12.80 6.03 17.31
N VAL A 150 12.30 5.45 16.23
CA VAL A 150 13.09 4.76 15.21
C VAL A 150 12.88 5.47 13.87
N GLU A 151 13.99 5.72 13.18
CA GLU A 151 14.01 6.33 11.86
C GLU A 151 14.81 5.45 10.91
N ILE A 152 14.26 5.18 9.73
CA ILE A 152 14.91 4.38 8.69
C ILE A 152 14.93 5.18 7.41
N LYS A 153 16.14 5.35 6.88
CA LYS A 153 16.39 5.94 5.56
C LYS A 153 16.38 4.84 4.51
N TYR A 154 15.43 4.93 3.59
CA TYR A 154 15.35 4.10 2.39
C TYR A 154 15.94 4.81 1.19
#